data_AF-I1SRJ2-F1
#
_entry.id   AF-I1SRJ2-F1
#
_cell.length_a   1.000
_cell.length_b   1.000
_cell.length_c   1.000
_cell.angle_alpha   90.00
_cell.angle_beta   90.00
_cell.angle_gamma   90.00
#
_symmetry.space_group_name_H-M   'P 1'
#
loop_
_entity.id
_entity.type
_entity.pdbx_description
1 polymer ?
#
loop_
_entity_poly.entity_id
_entity_poly.type
_entity_poly.pdbx_seq_one_letter_code
_entity_poly.pdbx_strand_id
1 'polypeptide(L)'
;YMGLMATVFDENLSWYLDENIQTFTTSPKTVKKEDDGFMESNKMHAINGYVYNNLPDLRMCKGDTVSWHLSALGSETDIISFYFQGNRFIYRQNRRDSISVFPHISHTVTMEPDSMGQFEVVSATLDHYRNGMRANYTVEKCGLFQRQGEVMLHSKTYYIAAVEIDWDYSPNRTWEAEMFRDRGMNPAPVFIDPQGGFIGSRYKKVVYRQY
;
A
#
# COMPACT_ATOMS: atom_id res chain seq x y z
N TYR A 1 -14.70 -18.82 -0.33
CA TYR A 1 -14.82 -17.35 -0.23
C TYR A 1 -13.81 -16.89 0.80
N MET A 2 -13.25 -15.69 0.64
CA MET A 2 -12.22 -15.13 1.53
C MET A 2 -12.60 -13.72 1.93
N GLY A 3 -12.38 -13.36 3.19
CA GLY A 3 -12.70 -12.03 3.73
C GLY A 3 -11.43 -11.35 4.24
N LEU A 4 -11.18 -10.13 3.77
CA LEU A 4 -10.11 -9.27 4.26
C LEU A 4 -10.69 -7.95 4.73
N MET A 5 -10.41 -7.61 5.99
CA MET A 5 -10.67 -6.32 6.58
C MET A 5 -9.33 -5.69 6.90
N ALA A 6 -9.05 -4.53 6.29
CA ALA A 6 -7.85 -3.77 6.60
C ALA A 6 -8.21 -2.51 7.38
N THR A 7 -7.41 -2.21 8.38
CA THR A 7 -7.55 -1.00 9.19
C THR A 7 -6.21 -0.72 9.86
N VAL A 8 -5.99 0.53 10.21
CA VAL A 8 -5.00 0.87 11.23
C VAL A 8 -5.72 0.72 12.57
N PHE A 9 -5.39 -0.32 13.34
CA PHE A 9 -5.91 -0.45 14.70
C PHE A 9 -5.13 0.50 15.59
N ASP A 10 -5.74 1.62 15.95
CA ASP A 10 -5.16 2.60 16.85
C ASP A 10 -5.45 2.22 18.31
N GLU A 11 -4.51 1.51 18.94
CA GLU A 11 -4.64 1.10 20.35
C GLU A 11 -4.59 2.30 21.33
N ASN A 12 -4.21 3.50 20.87
CA ASN A 12 -4.30 4.70 21.71
C ASN A 12 -5.77 5.08 22.00
N LEU A 13 -6.71 4.66 21.15
CA LEU A 13 -8.15 4.87 21.34
C LEU A 13 -8.83 3.72 22.08
N SER A 14 -8.08 2.68 22.43
CA SER A 14 -8.59 1.48 23.10
C SER A 14 -8.96 1.78 24.56
N TRP A 15 -10.10 1.26 25.00
CA TRP A 15 -10.51 1.29 26.41
C TRP A 15 -9.49 0.60 27.33
N TYR A 16 -8.67 -0.30 26.78
CA TYR A 16 -7.67 -1.09 27.51
C TYR A 16 -6.26 -0.49 27.48
N LEU A 17 -6.08 0.73 26.95
CA LEU A 17 -4.76 1.35 26.85
C LEU A 17 -4.02 1.39 28.20
N ASP A 18 -4.71 1.81 29.26
CA ASP A 18 -4.11 1.89 30.60
C ASP A 18 -3.70 0.53 31.17
N GLU A 19 -4.50 -0.51 30.92
CA GLU A 19 -4.20 -1.88 31.35
C GLU A 19 -3.02 -2.47 30.55
N ASN A 20 -2.97 -2.21 29.25
CA ASN A 20 -1.89 -2.61 28.37
C ASN A 20 -0.56 -1.95 28.78
N ILE A 21 -0.57 -0.65 29.10
CA ILE A 21 0.61 0.07 29.58
C ILE A 21 1.12 -0.57 30.88
N GLN A 22 0.23 -0.86 31.83
CA GLN A 22 0.62 -1.47 33.12
C GLN A 22 1.18 -2.89 32.96
N THR A 23 0.66 -3.65 32.00
CA THR A 23 0.99 -5.07 31.83
C THR A 23 2.24 -5.29 30.98
N PHE A 24 2.40 -4.53 29.89
CA PHE A 24 3.41 -4.82 28.86
C PHE A 24 4.63 -3.89 28.91
N THR A 25 4.56 -2.75 29.62
CA THR A 25 5.71 -1.85 29.72
C THR A 25 6.55 -2.12 30.97
N THR A 26 7.88 -2.03 30.84
CA THR A 26 8.81 -2.24 31.96
C THR A 26 8.81 -1.07 32.95
N SER A 27 8.36 0.11 32.55
CA SER A 27 8.31 1.32 33.38
C SER A 27 7.06 2.17 33.09
N PRO A 28 5.86 1.70 33.52
CA PRO A 28 4.57 2.33 33.18
C PRO A 28 4.48 3.82 33.52
N LYS A 29 5.07 4.24 34.65
CA LYS A 29 4.99 5.64 35.14
C LYS A 29 5.77 6.64 34.29
N THR A 30 6.65 6.17 33.41
CA THR A 30 7.48 7.03 32.53
C THR A 30 6.89 7.21 31.15
N VAL A 31 5.84 6.45 30.82
CA VAL A 31 5.16 6.51 29.52
C VAL A 31 4.43 7.84 29.41
N LYS A 32 4.71 8.56 28.33
CA LYS A 32 3.98 9.77 27.93
C LYS A 32 3.05 9.38 26.79
N LYS A 33 1.75 9.48 27.00
CA LYS A 33 0.76 9.02 26.01
C LYS A 33 0.70 9.94 24.79
N GLU A 34 1.12 11.19 24.97
CA GLU A 34 1.14 12.26 23.97
C GLU A 34 2.45 12.30 23.18
N ASP A 35 3.39 11.38 23.46
CA ASP A 35 4.61 11.26 22.68
C ASP A 35 4.29 10.63 21.33
N ASP A 36 4.66 11.32 20.24
CA ASP A 36 4.38 10.86 18.87
C ASP A 36 4.95 9.47 18.60
N GLY A 37 6.12 9.14 19.17
CA GLY A 37 6.75 7.83 19.01
C GLY A 37 5.97 6.73 19.74
N PHE A 38 5.47 7.02 20.93
CA PHE A 38 4.57 6.11 21.66
C PHE A 38 3.25 5.91 20.91
N MET A 39 2.60 6.99 20.47
CA MET A 39 1.36 6.90 19.72
C MET A 39 1.52 6.07 18.45
N GLU A 40 2.59 6.30 17.69
CA GLU A 40 2.86 5.55 16.47
C GLU A 40 3.15 4.07 16.74
N SER A 41 3.83 3.74 17.85
CA SER A 41 4.10 2.35 18.23
C SER A 41 2.83 1.52 18.51
N ASN A 42 1.72 2.19 18.83
CA ASN A 42 0.42 1.58 19.11
C ASN A 42 -0.51 1.53 17.89
N LYS A 43 -0.06 2.00 16.72
CA LYS A 43 -0.82 1.91 15.47
C LYS A 43 -0.48 0.63 14.74
N MET A 44 -1.40 -0.33 14.77
CA MET A 44 -1.21 -1.64 14.15
C MET A 44 -1.83 -1.65 12.75
N HIS A 45 -0.99 -1.49 11.72
CA HIS A 45 -1.41 -1.50 10.31
C HIS A 45 -1.68 -2.93 9.85
N ALA A 46 -2.91 -3.41 10.02
CA ALA A 46 -3.21 -4.84 9.98
C ALA A 46 -4.24 -5.24 8.92
N ILE A 47 -4.19 -6.53 8.54
CA ILE A 47 -5.23 -7.22 7.78
C ILE A 47 -5.81 -8.31 8.68
N ASN A 48 -7.12 -8.24 8.94
CA ASN A 48 -7.83 -9.10 9.90
C ASN A 48 -7.21 -9.13 11.31
N GLY A 49 -6.53 -8.04 11.72
CA GLY A 49 -5.82 -7.96 13.00
C GLY A 49 -4.40 -8.55 12.99
N TYR A 50 -3.93 -9.05 11.84
CA TYR A 50 -2.56 -9.56 11.68
C TYR A 50 -1.66 -8.55 10.96
N VAL A 51 -0.43 -8.42 11.45
CA VAL A 51 0.62 -7.55 10.92
C VAL A 51 1.80 -8.37 10.42
N TYR A 52 2.61 -7.81 9.53
CA TYR A 52 3.89 -8.37 9.06
C TYR A 52 3.81 -9.81 8.52
N ASN A 53 2.84 -10.10 7.64
CA ASN A 53 2.65 -11.42 7.00
C ASN A 53 2.27 -12.57 7.96
N ASN A 54 1.75 -12.27 9.15
CA ASN A 54 1.33 -13.31 10.11
C ASN A 54 -0.09 -13.83 9.91
N LEU A 55 -0.84 -13.32 8.93
CA LEU A 55 -2.20 -13.79 8.62
C LEU A 55 -2.16 -15.23 8.11
N PRO A 56 -2.76 -16.21 8.82
CA PRO A 56 -2.72 -17.61 8.39
C PRO A 56 -3.74 -17.90 7.28
N ASP A 57 -3.52 -19.03 6.60
CA ASP A 57 -4.54 -19.79 5.86
C ASP A 57 -5.24 -19.09 4.68
N LEU A 58 -4.52 -18.27 3.91
CA LEU A 58 -4.97 -17.83 2.59
C LEU A 58 -4.47 -18.79 1.50
N ARG A 59 -5.17 -19.93 1.31
CA ARG A 59 -4.82 -20.94 0.30
C ARG A 59 -5.94 -21.14 -0.69
N MET A 60 -5.61 -21.21 -1.97
CA MET A 60 -6.56 -21.48 -3.05
C MET A 60 -5.93 -22.34 -4.13
N CYS A 61 -6.76 -22.96 -4.95
CA CYS A 61 -6.30 -23.72 -6.10
C CYS A 61 -6.20 -22.81 -7.33
N LYS A 62 -5.19 -23.03 -8.16
CA LYS A 62 -5.11 -22.41 -9.50
C LYS A 62 -6.42 -22.64 -10.24
N GLY A 63 -6.93 -21.64 -10.97
CA GLY A 63 -8.12 -21.76 -11.82
C GLY A 63 -9.46 -21.87 -11.08
N ASP A 64 -9.45 -21.92 -9.75
CA ASP A 64 -10.70 -21.84 -8.98
C ASP A 64 -11.24 -20.41 -9.00
N THR A 65 -12.57 -20.28 -9.04
CA THR A 65 -13.22 -18.98 -8.89
C THR A 65 -13.29 -18.60 -7.41
N VAL A 66 -12.46 -17.65 -6.98
CA VAL A 66 -12.38 -17.17 -5.60
C VAL A 66 -13.06 -15.80 -5.47
N SER A 67 -14.07 -15.72 -4.60
CA SER A 67 -14.66 -14.44 -4.19
C SER A 67 -13.94 -13.88 -2.98
N TRP A 68 -13.40 -12.66 -3.14
CA TRP A 68 -12.78 -11.86 -2.09
C TRP A 68 -13.71 -10.75 -1.63
N HIS A 69 -14.01 -10.74 -0.34
CA HIS A 69 -14.79 -9.69 0.32
C HIS A 69 -13.81 -8.77 1.05
N LEU A 70 -13.60 -7.58 0.48
CA LEU A 70 -12.65 -6.60 0.94
C LEU A 70 -13.39 -5.49 1.67
N SER A 71 -12.90 -5.09 2.82
CA SER A 71 -13.46 -3.99 3.60
C SER A 71 -12.37 -3.19 4.28
N ALA A 72 -12.66 -1.93 4.56
CA ALA A 72 -11.83 -1.12 5.44
C ALA A 72 -12.66 -0.52 6.58
N LEU A 73 -12.02 -0.41 7.73
CA LEU A 73 -12.51 0.31 8.91
C LEU A 73 -11.49 1.40 9.26
N GLY A 74 -11.86 2.30 10.16
CA GLY A 74 -10.98 3.37 10.63
C GLY A 74 -11.51 4.76 10.28
N SER A 75 -10.58 5.67 9.99
CA SER A 75 -10.81 7.10 9.84
C SER A 75 -10.52 7.58 8.41
N GLU A 76 -10.86 8.83 8.11
CA GLU A 76 -10.68 9.42 6.77
C GLU A 76 -9.22 9.45 6.28
N THR A 77 -8.23 9.31 7.18
CA THR A 77 -6.82 9.21 6.81
C THR A 77 -6.44 7.82 6.27
N ASP A 78 -7.28 6.81 6.47
CA ASP A 78 -7.01 5.42 6.12
C ASP A 78 -7.46 5.12 4.68
N ILE A 79 -6.76 5.70 3.70
CA ILE A 79 -6.91 5.33 2.30
C ILE A 79 -6.13 4.04 2.07
N ILE A 80 -6.83 2.91 2.22
CA ILE A 80 -6.25 1.59 2.07
C ILE A 80 -6.51 1.08 0.66
N SER A 81 -5.47 0.65 -0.04
CA SER A 81 -5.58 0.07 -1.37
C SER A 81 -5.02 -1.34 -1.39
N PHE A 82 -5.88 -2.35 -1.47
CA PHE A 82 -5.44 -3.73 -1.60
C PHE A 82 -4.83 -3.93 -2.99
N TYR A 83 -3.61 -4.43 -3.05
CA TYR A 83 -2.93 -4.88 -4.24
C TYR A 83 -2.62 -6.37 -4.11
N PHE A 84 -3.08 -7.17 -5.08
CA PHE A 84 -2.82 -8.60 -5.16
C PHE A 84 -1.65 -8.83 -6.12
N GLN A 85 -0.51 -9.24 -5.57
CA GLN A 85 0.67 -9.51 -6.38
C GLN A 85 0.46 -10.76 -7.24
N GLY A 86 0.85 -10.71 -8.51
CA GLY A 86 0.90 -11.87 -9.41
C GLY A 86 -0.43 -12.29 -10.02
N ASN A 87 -1.57 -12.06 -9.35
CA ASN A 87 -2.90 -12.40 -9.86
C ASN A 87 -3.78 -11.16 -10.04
N ARG A 88 -4.80 -11.29 -10.89
CA ARG A 88 -5.77 -10.20 -11.19
C ARG A 88 -7.17 -10.65 -10.82
N PHE A 89 -8.03 -9.68 -10.50
CA PHE A 89 -9.44 -9.89 -10.22
C PHE A 89 -10.32 -9.07 -11.15
N ILE A 90 -11.59 -9.46 -11.21
CA ILE A 90 -12.65 -8.75 -11.89
C ILE A 90 -13.49 -8.01 -10.85
N TYR A 91 -13.68 -6.71 -11.07
CA TYR A 91 -14.59 -5.85 -10.32
C TYR A 91 -15.42 -5.03 -11.30
N ARG A 92 -16.75 -5.18 -11.24
CA ARG A 92 -17.69 -4.48 -12.16
C ARG A 92 -17.28 -4.61 -13.63
N GLN A 93 -17.05 -5.84 -14.09
CA GLN A 93 -16.61 -6.18 -15.46
C GLN A 93 -15.24 -5.62 -15.89
N ASN A 94 -14.52 -4.96 -14.98
CA ASN A 94 -13.18 -4.45 -15.24
C ASN A 94 -12.15 -5.31 -14.55
N ARG A 95 -11.05 -5.57 -15.25
CA ARG A 95 -9.92 -6.33 -14.72
C ARG A 95 -8.92 -5.41 -14.05
N ARG A 96 -8.58 -5.71 -12.79
CA ARG A 96 -7.70 -4.92 -11.93
C ARG A 96 -6.86 -5.85 -11.06
N ASP A 97 -5.76 -5.35 -10.56
CA ASP A 97 -4.89 -6.00 -9.55
C ASP A 97 -4.95 -5.26 -8.20
N SER A 98 -5.50 -4.04 -8.21
CA SER A 98 -5.60 -3.15 -7.06
C SER A 98 -6.99 -2.53 -6.94
N ILE A 99 -7.43 -2.34 -5.69
CA ILE A 99 -8.70 -1.69 -5.37
C ILE A 99 -8.60 -0.95 -4.04
N SER A 100 -8.99 0.32 -4.06
CA SER A 100 -9.08 1.16 -2.87
C SER A 100 -10.38 0.86 -2.12
N VAL A 101 -10.26 0.74 -0.80
CA VAL A 101 -11.34 0.61 0.16
C VAL A 101 -11.20 1.75 1.18
N PHE A 102 -12.33 2.34 1.54
CA PHE A 102 -12.39 3.44 2.50
C PHE A 102 -13.14 2.97 3.75
N PRO A 103 -13.06 3.69 4.87
CA PRO A 103 -13.80 3.35 6.07
C PRO A 103 -15.28 3.06 5.79
N HIS A 104 -15.76 1.93 6.29
CA HIS A 104 -17.13 1.41 6.12
C HIS A 104 -17.53 1.06 4.68
N ILE A 105 -16.60 1.12 3.73
CA ILE A 105 -16.82 0.66 2.36
C ILE A 105 -16.36 -0.79 2.24
N SER A 106 -17.19 -1.61 1.61
CA SER A 106 -16.85 -2.98 1.23
C SER A 106 -17.01 -3.21 -0.27
N HIS A 107 -16.15 -4.06 -0.81
CA HIS A 107 -16.15 -4.50 -2.19
C HIS A 107 -16.05 -6.02 -2.24
N THR A 108 -16.81 -6.62 -3.13
CA THR A 108 -16.63 -8.04 -3.47
C THR A 108 -16.02 -8.11 -4.85
N VAL A 109 -14.89 -8.80 -4.98
CA VAL A 109 -14.18 -9.01 -6.24
C VAL A 109 -14.03 -10.50 -6.51
N THR A 110 -14.00 -10.87 -7.78
CA THR A 110 -13.84 -12.27 -8.20
C THR A 110 -12.48 -12.46 -8.84
N MET A 111 -11.70 -13.40 -8.32
CA MET A 111 -10.38 -13.75 -8.81
C MET A 111 -10.39 -15.18 -9.35
N GLU A 112 -9.72 -15.39 -10.48
CA GLU A 112 -9.39 -16.72 -10.98
C GLU A 112 -7.85 -16.75 -11.11
N PRO A 113 -7.15 -17.36 -10.14
CA PRO A 113 -5.70 -17.27 -10.08
C PRO A 113 -5.06 -18.11 -11.18
N ASP A 114 -4.27 -17.47 -12.03
CA ASP A 114 -3.60 -18.10 -13.18
C ASP A 114 -2.16 -18.53 -12.87
N SER A 115 -1.55 -17.93 -11.86
CA SER A 115 -0.16 -18.13 -11.49
C SER A 115 -0.05 -18.91 -10.18
N MET A 116 0.73 -19.98 -10.16
CA MET A 116 0.99 -20.77 -8.94
C MET A 116 2.17 -20.21 -8.17
N GLY A 117 2.13 -20.34 -6.85
CA GLY A 117 3.20 -19.86 -5.97
C GLY A 117 2.65 -19.18 -4.72
N GLN A 118 3.58 -18.62 -3.95
CA GLN A 118 3.26 -17.75 -2.83
C GLN A 118 3.36 -16.30 -3.29
N PHE A 119 2.33 -15.52 -2.98
CA PHE A 119 2.19 -14.12 -3.37
C PHE A 119 1.76 -13.30 -2.16
N GLU A 120 1.90 -11.98 -2.24
CA GLU A 120 1.41 -11.07 -1.22
C GLU A 120 0.12 -10.36 -1.65
N VAL A 121 -0.78 -10.17 -0.68
CA VAL A 121 -1.80 -9.11 -0.71
C VAL A 121 -1.34 -8.02 0.24
N VAL A 122 -1.18 -6.81 -0.27
CA VAL A 122 -0.58 -5.69 0.46
C VAL A 122 -1.41 -4.43 0.34
N SER A 123 -1.21 -3.50 1.26
CA SER A 123 -1.61 -2.11 1.01
C SER A 123 -0.63 -1.45 0.05
N ALA A 124 -1.11 -0.90 -1.06
CA ALA A 124 -0.29 -0.14 -2.01
C ALA A 124 0.16 1.22 -1.44
N THR A 125 -0.44 1.67 -0.34
CA THR A 125 -0.02 2.87 0.39
C THR A 125 1.29 2.58 1.13
N LEU A 126 2.35 3.34 0.81
CA LEU A 126 3.72 3.08 1.27
C LEU A 126 3.86 3.00 2.80
N ASP A 127 3.18 3.90 3.51
CA ASP A 127 3.18 3.96 4.96
C ASP A 127 2.64 2.64 5.57
N HIS A 128 1.42 2.26 5.16
CA HIS A 128 0.79 1.02 5.60
C HIS A 128 1.62 -0.22 5.23
N TYR A 129 2.22 -0.25 4.03
CA TYR A 129 3.11 -1.33 3.63
C TYR A 129 4.32 -1.47 4.55
N ARG A 130 5.01 -0.35 4.84
CA ARG A 130 6.19 -0.31 5.71
C ARG A 130 5.86 -0.74 7.13
N ASN A 131 4.71 -0.33 7.65
CA ASN A 131 4.25 -0.65 9.00
C ASN A 131 3.55 -2.01 9.11
N GLY A 132 3.57 -2.83 8.06
CA GLY A 132 3.24 -4.25 8.14
C GLY A 132 1.88 -4.67 7.62
N MET A 133 1.13 -3.81 6.92
CA MET A 133 -0.16 -4.14 6.31
C MET A 133 0.03 -4.99 5.04
N ARG A 134 0.38 -6.25 5.26
CA ARG A 134 0.64 -7.26 4.23
C ARG A 134 0.34 -8.66 4.76
N ALA A 135 -0.11 -9.52 3.85
CA ALA A 135 -0.36 -10.93 4.10
C ALA A 135 0.04 -11.79 2.91
N ASN A 136 0.46 -13.02 3.18
CA ASN A 136 0.75 -14.01 2.15
C ASN A 136 -0.53 -14.75 1.74
N TYR A 137 -0.67 -15.07 0.46
CA TYR A 137 -1.60 -16.06 -0.05
C TYR A 137 -0.91 -17.03 -0.99
N THR A 138 -1.36 -18.28 -0.99
CA THR A 138 -0.74 -19.37 -1.74
C THR A 138 -1.72 -19.93 -2.76
N VAL A 139 -1.26 -20.02 -4.00
CA VAL A 139 -1.97 -20.65 -5.11
C VAL A 139 -1.31 -22.00 -5.40
N GLU A 140 -2.06 -23.07 -5.15
CA GLU A 140 -1.57 -24.45 -5.24
C GLU A 140 -2.16 -25.19 -6.44
N LYS A 141 -1.49 -26.28 -6.81
CA LYS A 141 -2.01 -27.23 -7.79
C LYS A 141 -2.88 -28.26 -7.08
N CYS A 142 -4.19 -28.18 -7.26
CA CYS A 142 -5.14 -29.11 -6.64
C CYS A 142 -5.64 -30.21 -7.59
N GLY A 143 -5.48 -30.05 -8.92
CA GLY A 143 -6.00 -30.98 -9.92
C GLY A 143 -4.94 -31.61 -10.83
N LEU A 144 -5.06 -32.91 -11.08
CA LEU A 144 -4.24 -33.66 -12.06
C LEU A 144 -4.48 -33.20 -13.51
N PHE A 145 -5.69 -32.76 -13.83
CA PHE A 145 -6.13 -32.37 -15.18
C PHE A 145 -6.01 -30.87 -15.47
N GLN A 146 -5.45 -30.06 -14.55
CA GLN A 146 -5.09 -28.68 -14.86
C GLN A 146 -3.85 -28.66 -15.77
N ARG A 147 -4.06 -28.97 -17.05
CA ARG A 147 -3.06 -28.80 -18.11
C ARG A 147 -2.86 -27.31 -18.34
N GLN A 148 -1.66 -26.82 -18.01
CA GLN A 148 -1.21 -25.48 -18.36
C GLN A 148 -1.04 -25.37 -19.87
N GLY A 149 -1.81 -24.49 -20.49
CA GLY A 149 -1.52 -23.95 -21.80
C GLY A 149 -1.44 -22.44 -21.70
N GLU A 150 -0.38 -21.90 -21.10
CA GLU A 150 -0.02 -20.51 -21.39
C GLU A 150 0.47 -20.47 -22.84
N VAL A 151 -0.45 -20.25 -23.76
CA VAL A 151 -0.08 -20.08 -25.16
C VAL A 151 0.48 -18.67 -25.31
N MET A 152 1.81 -18.56 -25.22
CA MET A 152 2.49 -17.32 -25.58
C MET A 152 2.40 -17.14 -27.09
N LEU A 153 1.36 -16.42 -27.53
CA LEU A 153 1.10 -16.19 -28.96
C LEU A 153 2.11 -15.21 -29.58
N HIS A 154 2.65 -14.29 -28.79
CA HIS A 154 3.56 -13.24 -29.25
C HIS A 154 4.64 -12.98 -28.20
N SER A 155 5.88 -12.81 -28.66
CA SER A 155 6.98 -12.32 -27.86
C SER A 155 7.25 -10.85 -28.19
N LYS A 156 7.44 -10.02 -27.16
CA LYS A 156 7.87 -8.62 -27.31
C LYS A 156 9.12 -8.42 -26.47
N THR A 157 10.18 -7.93 -27.09
CA THR A 157 11.44 -7.60 -26.42
C THR A 157 11.56 -6.10 -26.25
N TYR A 158 11.87 -5.66 -25.02
CA TYR A 158 12.14 -4.27 -24.68
C TYR A 158 13.53 -4.20 -24.03
N TYR A 159 14.35 -3.23 -24.43
CA TYR A 159 15.60 -2.92 -23.73
C TYR A 159 15.33 -1.72 -22.82
N ILE A 160 15.42 -1.92 -21.51
CA ILE A 160 15.15 -0.88 -20.52
C ILE A 160 16.33 -0.85 -19.54
N ALA A 161 16.84 0.34 -19.24
CA ALA A 161 17.88 0.56 -18.24
C ALA A 161 17.39 1.52 -17.15
N ALA A 162 17.92 1.35 -15.94
CA ALA A 162 17.80 2.30 -14.85
C ALA A 162 18.99 3.28 -14.93
N VAL A 163 18.71 4.57 -15.10
CA VAL A 163 19.72 5.61 -15.36
C VAL A 163 19.63 6.71 -14.30
N GLU A 164 20.78 7.11 -13.76
CA GLU A 164 20.89 8.28 -12.89
C GLU A 164 20.80 9.58 -13.71
N ILE A 165 19.96 10.50 -13.28
CA ILE A 165 19.83 11.84 -13.86
C ILE A 165 19.64 12.89 -12.76
N ASP A 166 20.06 14.12 -13.05
CA ASP A 166 19.65 15.28 -12.27
C ASP A 166 18.24 15.71 -12.74
N TRP A 167 17.25 15.50 -11.88
CA TRP A 167 15.85 15.81 -12.17
C TRP A 167 15.47 17.15 -11.55
N ASP A 168 15.15 18.13 -12.38
CA ASP A 168 14.57 19.41 -11.97
C ASP A 168 13.04 19.34 -12.04
N TYR A 169 12.37 19.47 -10.90
CA TYR A 169 10.90 19.46 -10.83
C TYR A 169 10.25 20.74 -11.35
N SER A 170 10.98 21.87 -11.32
CA SER A 170 10.48 23.17 -11.75
C SER A 170 11.57 23.93 -12.53
N PRO A 171 11.94 23.42 -13.72
CA PRO A 171 13.03 24.02 -14.51
C PRO A 171 12.66 25.42 -15.03
N ASN A 172 11.36 25.72 -15.15
CA ASN A 172 10.86 27.03 -15.51
C ASN A 172 9.78 27.49 -14.52
N ARG A 173 9.99 28.65 -13.90
CA ARG A 173 9.11 29.24 -12.88
C ARG A 173 8.22 30.37 -13.40
N THR A 174 8.20 30.65 -14.71
CA THR A 174 7.36 31.72 -15.26
C THR A 174 5.87 31.48 -14.99
N TRP A 175 5.42 30.24 -15.17
CA TRP A 175 4.01 29.88 -14.95
C TRP A 175 3.58 30.06 -13.49
N GLU A 176 4.42 29.64 -12.54
CA GLU A 176 4.23 29.84 -11.10
C GLU A 176 4.14 31.34 -10.77
N ALA A 177 5.11 32.13 -11.26
CA ALA A 177 5.17 33.56 -11.02
C ALA A 177 3.96 34.31 -11.60
N GLU A 178 3.44 33.87 -12.75
CA GLU A 178 2.23 34.42 -13.35
C GLU A 178 0.97 34.02 -12.58
N MET A 179 0.84 32.74 -12.20
CA MET A 179 -0.33 32.24 -11.47
C MET A 179 -0.53 32.95 -10.13
N PHE A 180 0.56 33.23 -9.42
CA PHE A 180 0.53 33.79 -8.06
C PHE A 180 0.85 35.30 -7.98
N ARG A 181 1.05 35.99 -9.12
CA ARG A 181 1.41 37.42 -9.18
C ARG A 181 0.54 38.30 -8.28
N ASP A 182 -0.78 38.12 -8.36
CA ASP A 182 -1.77 38.93 -7.65
C ASP A 182 -2.48 38.18 -6.52
N ARG A 183 -2.00 36.98 -6.17
CA ARG A 183 -2.64 36.10 -5.16
C ARG A 183 -2.12 36.31 -3.74
N GLY A 184 -1.21 37.26 -3.53
CA GLY A 184 -0.66 37.65 -2.22
C GLY A 184 0.26 36.62 -1.56
N MET A 185 0.05 35.33 -1.80
CA MET A 185 0.87 34.24 -1.27
C MET A 185 1.16 33.20 -2.36
N ASN A 186 2.44 32.92 -2.56
CA ASN A 186 2.93 31.83 -3.39
C ASN A 186 3.39 30.69 -2.47
N PRO A 187 2.76 29.50 -2.51
CA PRO A 187 3.15 28.37 -1.65
C PRO A 187 4.39 27.63 -2.16
N ALA A 188 4.79 27.84 -3.41
CA ALA A 188 5.84 27.06 -4.06
C ALA A 188 7.24 27.20 -3.42
N PRO A 189 7.70 28.38 -2.94
CA PRO A 189 9.04 28.56 -2.41
C PRO A 189 9.45 27.56 -1.31
N VAL A 190 8.51 27.10 -0.48
CA VAL A 190 8.77 26.10 0.57
C VAL A 190 9.31 24.78 0.00
N PHE A 191 9.00 24.45 -1.26
CA PHE A 191 9.41 23.21 -1.90
C PHE A 191 10.56 23.35 -2.89
N ILE A 192 10.73 24.54 -3.49
CA ILE A 192 11.64 24.72 -4.64
C ILE A 192 12.73 25.76 -4.43
N ASP A 193 12.65 26.58 -3.39
CA ASP A 193 13.69 27.56 -3.06
C ASP A 193 14.80 26.90 -2.22
N PRO A 194 16.08 26.95 -2.64
CA PRO A 194 17.18 26.37 -1.87
C PRO A 194 17.61 27.24 -0.66
N GLN A 195 17.01 28.41 -0.44
CA GLN A 195 17.35 29.27 0.70
C GLN A 195 17.11 28.58 2.05
N GLY A 196 17.88 28.94 3.08
CA GLY A 196 17.66 28.41 4.43
C GLY A 196 18.12 26.97 4.66
N GLY A 197 18.93 26.41 3.76
CA GLY A 197 19.45 25.03 3.85
C GLY A 197 18.56 23.97 3.20
N PHE A 198 17.52 24.38 2.46
CA PHE A 198 16.71 23.47 1.65
C PHE A 198 17.42 23.09 0.35
N ILE A 199 17.05 21.94 -0.22
CA ILE A 199 17.67 21.39 -1.45
C ILE A 199 17.22 22.17 -2.70
N GLY A 200 16.00 22.70 -2.70
CA GLY A 200 15.37 23.34 -3.86
C GLY A 200 14.78 22.34 -4.86
N SER A 201 14.63 22.72 -6.13
CA SER A 201 13.87 21.94 -7.13
C SER A 201 14.62 20.76 -7.77
N ARG A 202 15.93 20.61 -7.54
CA ARG A 202 16.79 19.65 -8.25
C ARG A 202 17.24 18.50 -7.36
N TYR A 203 16.99 17.28 -7.82
CA TYR A 203 17.33 16.05 -7.09
C TYR A 203 17.96 15.03 -8.02
N LYS A 204 19.03 14.36 -7.57
CA LYS A 204 19.53 13.16 -8.26
C LYS A 204 18.50 12.04 -8.14
N LYS A 205 18.11 11.45 -9.26
CA LYS A 205 17.10 10.40 -9.36
C LYS A 205 17.55 9.26 -10.26
N VAL A 206 16.93 8.09 -10.07
CA VAL A 206 17.03 6.96 -10.98
C VAL A 206 15.73 6.82 -11.75
N VAL A 207 15.79 6.78 -13.09
CA VAL A 207 14.62 6.65 -13.96
C VAL A 207 14.79 5.49 -14.94
N TYR A 208 13.67 4.89 -15.35
CA TYR A 208 13.68 3.89 -16.42
C TYR A 208 13.72 4.58 -17.80
N ARG A 209 14.64 4.13 -18.66
CA ARG A 209 14.79 4.58 -20.05
C ARG A 209 14.84 3.40 -21.00
N GLN A 210 14.15 3.52 -22.13
CA GLN A 210 14.17 2.53 -23.20
C GLN A 210 15.38 2.76 -24.11
N TYR A 211 15.97 1.67 -24.60
CA TYR A 211 17.07 1.62 -25.56
C TYR A 211 16.70 0.74 -26.77
#